data_AF-A0A931VAW4-F1
#
_entry.id   AF-A0A931VAW4-F1
#
_cell.length_a   1.000
_cell.length_b   1.000
_cell.length_c   1.000
_cell.angle_alpha   90.00
_cell.angle_beta   90.00
_cell.angle_gamma   90.00
#
_symmetry.space_group_name_H-M   'P 1'
#
loop_
_entity.id
_entity.type
_entity.pdbx_description
1 polymer ?
#
loop_
_entity_poly.entity_id
_entity_poly.type
_entity_poly.pdbx_seq_one_letter_code
_entity_poly.pdbx_strand_id
1 'polypeptide(L)'
;MEKFLNSEIKAIIRQYPPVEKVLTDFGIGCGPCSVGSCLLKDIVAIHNLSAEAEQDLLTRIAGIIHPGQPIKLPARQASRPAKTKESRLSPPMQMLGVEHVLIKRLLALIPQLIATMDLTSAPGRQRILEAVDFIRSYADRYHHAKEEDILFKYFDEKTDILKVMRTDHESARGHVRAILVAVERQERDQVAEHLNAYYELLQQHIKKEDEILYPWMDRQLSDSQVGQLFAQFNEANKALSQAPQKYQALIIRLEQAA
;
A
#
# COMPACT_ATOMS: atom_id res chain seq x y z
N MET A 1 10.54 27.14 6.34
CA MET A 1 10.15 25.91 5.61
C MET A 1 10.77 24.62 6.15
N GLU A 2 12.02 24.60 6.59
CA GLU A 2 12.71 23.38 7.07
C GLU A 2 11.99 22.61 8.20
N LYS A 3 11.37 23.33 9.15
CA LYS A 3 10.49 22.75 10.17
C LYS A 3 9.29 21.99 9.57
N PHE A 4 8.62 22.58 8.58
CA PHE A 4 7.42 22.02 7.95
C PHE A 4 7.74 20.86 7.01
N LEU A 5 8.92 20.88 6.38
CA LEU A 5 9.40 19.73 5.59
C LEU A 5 9.52 18.46 6.44
N ASN A 6 9.83 18.60 7.73
CA ASN A 6 9.92 17.49 8.69
C ASN A 6 8.64 17.31 9.54
N SER A 7 7.50 17.87 9.11
CA SER A 7 6.23 17.73 9.82
C SER A 7 5.25 16.84 9.05
N GLU A 8 4.40 16.13 9.78
CA GLU A 8 3.34 15.28 9.23
C GLU A 8 2.35 16.09 8.39
N ILE A 9 2.00 15.58 7.22
CA ILE A 9 1.17 16.31 6.26
C ILE A 9 -0.23 16.61 6.81
N LYS A 10 -0.80 15.71 7.61
CA LYS A 10 -2.10 15.97 8.23
C LYS A 10 -2.05 17.06 9.27
N ALA A 11 -0.97 17.16 10.04
CA ALA A 11 -0.80 18.25 10.98
C ALA A 11 -0.73 19.59 10.23
N ILE A 12 -0.01 19.63 9.10
CA ILE A 12 0.08 20.82 8.23
C ILE A 12 -1.29 21.17 7.65
N ILE A 13 -2.01 20.20 7.06
CA ILE A 13 -3.33 20.45 6.46
C ILE A 13 -4.35 20.91 7.52
N ARG A 14 -4.35 20.33 8.72
CA ARG A 14 -5.24 20.77 9.82
C ARG A 14 -4.97 22.21 10.22
N GLN A 15 -3.69 22.60 10.29
CA GLN A 15 -3.29 23.95 10.65
C GLN A 15 -3.49 24.95 9.49
N TYR A 16 -3.34 24.49 8.25
CA TYR A 16 -3.41 25.28 7.03
C TYR A 16 -4.24 24.55 5.96
N PRO A 17 -5.59 24.56 6.06
CA PRO A 17 -6.47 23.79 5.16
C PRO A 17 -6.23 24.01 3.64
N PRO A 18 -5.88 25.22 3.16
CA PRO A 18 -5.61 25.43 1.73
C PRO A 18 -4.44 24.61 1.16
N VAL A 19 -3.56 24.06 2.00
CA VAL A 19 -2.43 23.21 1.57
C VAL A 19 -2.91 21.94 0.88
N GLU A 20 -4.04 21.37 1.29
CA GLU A 20 -4.60 20.15 0.67
C GLU A 20 -4.91 20.36 -0.81
N LYS A 21 -5.50 21.51 -1.16
CA LYS A 21 -5.78 21.87 -2.55
C LYS A 21 -4.49 22.02 -3.35
N VAL A 22 -3.47 22.66 -2.78
CA VAL A 22 -2.16 22.79 -3.43
C VAL A 22 -1.57 21.43 -3.74
N LEU A 23 -1.55 20.50 -2.79
CA LEU A 23 -1.06 19.12 -3.04
C LEU A 23 -1.86 18.45 -4.17
N THR A 24 -3.19 18.61 -4.16
CA THR A 24 -4.09 18.03 -5.16
C THR A 24 -3.79 18.56 -6.58
N ASP A 25 -3.47 19.85 -6.73
CA ASP A 25 -3.11 20.45 -8.02
C ASP A 25 -1.84 19.81 -8.64
N PHE A 26 -0.96 19.21 -7.83
CA PHE A 26 0.22 18.47 -8.28
C PHE A 26 0.00 16.95 -8.35
N GLY A 27 -1.25 16.49 -8.23
CA GLY A 27 -1.58 15.06 -8.25
C GLY A 27 -1.23 14.32 -6.96
N ILE A 28 -1.07 15.05 -5.85
CA ILE A 28 -0.68 14.49 -4.54
C ILE A 28 -1.94 14.40 -3.65
N GLY A 29 -2.49 13.19 -3.56
CA GLY A 29 -3.75 12.92 -2.85
C GLY A 29 -3.60 12.64 -1.36
N CYS A 30 -3.07 13.57 -0.56
CA CYS A 30 -2.86 13.37 0.88
C CYS A 30 -4.10 13.64 1.75
N GLY A 31 -5.10 14.35 1.23
CA GLY A 31 -6.36 14.70 1.92
C GLY A 31 -7.17 13.51 2.46
N PRO A 32 -7.53 12.52 1.62
CA PRO A 32 -8.37 11.40 2.03
C PRO A 32 -7.62 10.33 2.84
N CYS A 33 -6.30 10.44 3.03
CA CYS A 33 -5.52 9.50 3.82
C CYS A 33 -6.02 9.48 5.26
N SER A 34 -6.34 8.33 5.87
CA SER A 34 -6.77 8.25 7.27
C SER A 34 -5.61 8.43 8.26
N VAL A 35 -4.41 7.94 7.90
CA VAL A 35 -3.21 7.91 8.75
C VAL A 35 -2.53 9.29 8.85
N GLY A 36 -2.11 9.87 7.72
CA GLY A 36 -1.55 11.22 7.67
C GLY A 36 -0.16 11.43 8.27
N SER A 37 0.58 10.36 8.58
CA SER A 37 1.92 10.40 9.20
C SER A 37 3.07 10.72 8.23
N CYS A 38 2.81 10.75 6.92
CA CYS A 38 3.84 11.06 5.92
C CYS A 38 4.36 12.49 6.11
N LEU A 39 5.69 12.68 6.09
CA LEU A 39 6.28 14.01 6.18
C LEU A 39 6.21 14.73 4.83
N LEU A 40 6.10 16.06 4.85
CA LEU A 40 6.03 16.86 3.62
C LEU A 40 7.23 16.63 2.69
N LYS A 41 8.46 16.54 3.23
CA LYS A 41 9.65 16.26 2.41
C LYS A 41 9.58 14.91 1.69
N ASP A 42 9.00 13.90 2.34
CA ASP A 42 8.94 12.55 1.82
C ASP A 42 7.87 12.48 0.72
N ILE A 43 6.75 13.16 0.92
CA ILE A 43 5.72 13.32 -0.12
C ILE A 43 6.32 13.93 -1.38
N VAL A 44 7.07 15.02 -1.26
CA VAL A 44 7.73 15.65 -2.41
C VAL A 44 8.69 14.69 -3.11
N ALA A 45 9.50 13.96 -2.34
CA ALA A 45 10.46 12.99 -2.89
C ALA A 45 9.77 11.79 -3.58
N ILE A 46 8.66 11.30 -3.00
CA ILE A 46 7.89 10.16 -3.49
C ILE A 46 7.25 10.47 -4.85
N HIS A 47 6.61 11.64 -4.96
CA HIS A 47 5.85 12.03 -6.15
C HIS A 47 6.73 12.49 -7.32
N ASN A 48 8.05 12.58 -7.10
CA ASN A 48 9.06 12.75 -8.16
C ASN A 48 8.71 13.90 -9.12
N LEU A 49 8.31 15.04 -8.55
CA LEU A 49 8.03 16.24 -9.31
C LEU A 49 9.29 16.72 -10.04
N SER A 50 9.10 17.41 -11.18
CA SER A 50 10.22 18.12 -11.83
C SER A 50 10.81 19.14 -10.85
N ALA A 51 12.04 19.57 -11.08
CA ALA A 51 12.65 20.58 -10.22
C ALA A 51 11.80 21.86 -10.19
N GLU A 52 11.21 22.27 -11.31
CA GLU A 52 10.31 23.42 -11.34
C GLU A 52 9.01 23.16 -10.58
N ALA A 53 8.40 21.99 -10.75
CA ALA A 53 7.14 21.63 -10.10
C ALA A 53 7.29 21.46 -8.58
N GLU A 54 8.40 20.88 -8.13
CA GLU A 54 8.75 20.79 -6.71
C GLU A 54 8.95 22.18 -6.10
N GLN A 55 9.69 23.04 -6.80
CA GLN A 55 9.92 24.42 -6.36
C GLN A 55 8.61 25.20 -6.29
N ASP A 56 7.73 25.06 -7.28
CA ASP A 56 6.43 25.70 -7.32
C ASP A 56 5.51 25.20 -6.19
N LEU A 57 5.43 23.88 -5.99
CA LEU A 57 4.68 23.28 -4.88
C LEU A 57 5.15 23.86 -3.54
N LEU A 58 6.45 23.82 -3.26
CA LEU A 58 7.00 24.28 -1.99
C LEU A 58 6.84 25.80 -1.81
N THR A 59 6.90 26.57 -2.90
CA THR A 59 6.68 28.02 -2.88
C THR A 59 5.22 28.33 -2.56
N ARG A 60 4.27 27.64 -3.19
CA ARG A 60 2.82 27.80 -2.94
C ARG A 60 2.46 27.43 -1.50
N ILE A 61 3.01 26.32 -0.99
CA ILE A 61 2.82 25.92 0.42
C ILE A 61 3.45 26.96 1.36
N ALA A 62 4.67 27.42 1.09
CA ALA A 62 5.33 28.42 1.91
C ALA A 62 4.57 29.75 1.97
N GLY A 63 3.97 30.19 0.85
CA GLY A 63 3.16 31.40 0.79
C GLY A 63 1.87 31.33 1.63
N ILE A 64 1.31 30.13 1.82
CA ILE A 64 0.16 29.90 2.72
C ILE A 64 0.62 29.95 4.19
N ILE A 65 1.75 29.33 4.51
CA ILE A 65 2.25 29.21 5.89
C ILE A 65 2.85 30.53 6.39
N HIS A 66 3.51 31.28 5.51
CA HIS A 66 4.21 32.53 5.82
C HIS A 66 3.82 33.65 4.84
N PRO A 67 2.58 34.18 4.92
CA PRO A 67 2.12 35.22 4.00
C PRO A 67 2.97 36.49 4.15
N GLY A 68 3.43 37.04 3.02
CA GLY A 68 4.17 38.31 2.96
C GLY A 68 5.63 38.27 3.42
N GLN A 69 6.20 37.08 3.70
CA GLN A 69 7.61 36.93 4.06
C GLN A 69 8.45 36.41 2.88
N PRO A 70 9.74 36.79 2.78
CA PRO A 70 10.63 36.23 1.77
C PRO A 70 10.80 34.72 1.97
N ILE A 71 10.43 33.95 0.95
CA ILE A 71 10.47 32.49 0.98
C ILE A 71 11.91 32.03 0.71
N LYS A 72 12.54 31.38 1.68
CA LYS A 72 13.82 30.68 1.50
C LYS A 72 13.58 29.17 1.51
N LEU A 73 13.71 28.54 0.35
CA LEU A 73 13.65 27.09 0.21
C LEU A 73 15.06 26.48 0.34
N PRO A 74 15.21 25.32 1.02
CA PRO A 74 16.49 24.62 1.06
C PRO A 74 16.89 24.13 -0.35
N ALA A 75 18.20 24.07 -0.61
CA ALA A 75 18.72 23.58 -1.88
C ALA A 75 18.39 22.09 -2.06
N ARG A 76 17.87 21.72 -3.23
CA ARG A 76 17.52 20.34 -3.56
C ARG A 76 18.78 19.46 -3.51
N GLN A 77 18.76 18.40 -2.69
CA GLN A 77 19.76 17.35 -2.82
C GLN A 77 19.52 16.63 -4.15
N ALA A 78 20.55 16.52 -4.99
CA ALA A 78 20.43 15.96 -6.32
C ALA A 78 19.97 14.48 -6.26
N SER A 79 18.68 14.23 -6.43
CA SER A 79 18.18 12.92 -6.83
C SER A 79 18.33 12.76 -8.35
N ARG A 80 18.53 11.51 -8.81
CA ARG A 80 18.63 11.20 -10.26
C ARG A 80 17.49 11.89 -11.02
N PRO A 81 17.75 12.38 -12.25
CA PRO A 81 16.74 13.08 -13.03
C PRO A 81 15.48 12.23 -13.15
N ALA A 82 14.32 12.86 -12.98
CA ALA A 82 13.04 12.21 -13.20
C ALA A 82 13.03 11.59 -14.60
N LYS A 83 13.01 10.25 -14.68
CA LYS A 83 12.72 9.56 -15.94
C LYS A 83 11.36 10.07 -16.41
N THR A 84 11.28 10.45 -17.67
CA THR A 84 10.06 10.94 -18.34
C THR A 84 8.87 10.03 -18.06
N LYS A 85 7.67 10.62 -18.01
CA LYS A 85 6.38 9.90 -17.97
C LYS A 85 6.41 8.75 -18.98
N GLU A 86 6.05 7.55 -18.50
CA GLU A 86 6.06 6.24 -19.17
C GLU A 86 7.31 5.34 -18.99
N SER A 87 8.00 5.42 -17.86
CA SER A 87 8.82 4.28 -17.41
C SER A 87 7.89 3.19 -16.86
N ARG A 88 7.53 2.20 -17.68
CA ARG A 88 6.92 0.95 -17.22
C ARG A 88 7.76 0.39 -16.07
N LEU A 89 7.13 0.04 -14.94
CA LEU A 89 7.78 -0.58 -13.78
C LEU A 89 8.68 -1.75 -14.21
N SER A 90 9.77 -2.02 -13.52
CA SER A 90 10.60 -3.19 -13.85
C SER A 90 9.83 -4.52 -13.69
N PRO A 91 10.29 -5.62 -14.33
CA PRO A 91 9.64 -6.92 -14.23
C PRO A 91 9.28 -7.42 -12.82
N PRO A 92 10.13 -7.31 -11.77
CA PRO A 92 9.75 -7.72 -10.42
C PRO A 92 8.63 -6.87 -9.82
N MET A 93 8.61 -5.55 -10.08
CA MET A 93 7.54 -4.67 -9.62
C MET A 93 6.22 -4.94 -10.34
N GLN A 94 6.27 -5.21 -11.65
CA GLN A 94 5.09 -5.66 -12.40
C GLN A 94 4.53 -6.98 -11.85
N MET A 95 5.38 -7.90 -11.40
CA MET A 95 4.95 -9.17 -10.82
C MET A 95 4.09 -8.96 -9.57
N LEU A 96 4.54 -8.12 -8.63
CA LEU A 96 3.76 -7.78 -7.43
C LEU A 96 2.43 -7.11 -7.79
N GLY A 97 2.45 -6.15 -8.73
CA GLY A 97 1.22 -5.50 -9.22
C GLY A 97 0.23 -6.47 -9.90
N VAL A 98 0.71 -7.52 -10.57
CA VAL A 98 -0.16 -8.58 -11.12
C VAL A 98 -0.79 -9.42 -10.01
N GLU A 99 -0.06 -9.69 -8.92
CA GLU A 99 -0.57 -10.46 -7.78
C GLU A 99 -1.66 -9.70 -7.02
N HIS A 100 -1.56 -8.37 -6.95
CA HIS A 100 -2.62 -7.51 -6.44
C HIS A 100 -3.97 -7.72 -7.12
N VAL A 101 -4.02 -8.18 -8.38
CA VAL A 101 -5.29 -8.40 -9.09
C VAL A 101 -6.17 -9.41 -8.36
N LEU A 102 -5.62 -10.54 -7.91
CA LEU A 102 -6.41 -11.54 -7.18
C LEU A 102 -6.77 -11.04 -5.77
N ILE A 103 -5.87 -10.32 -5.12
CA ILE A 103 -6.13 -9.75 -3.79
C ILE A 103 -7.28 -8.76 -3.86
N LYS A 104 -7.24 -7.80 -4.80
CA LYS A 104 -8.31 -6.82 -5.04
C LYS A 104 -9.66 -7.47 -5.35
N ARG A 105 -9.66 -8.59 -6.09
CA ARG A 105 -10.90 -9.35 -6.35
C ARG A 105 -11.48 -9.95 -5.07
N LEU A 106 -10.67 -10.53 -4.18
CA LEU A 106 -11.17 -10.95 -2.87
C LEU A 106 -11.73 -9.78 -2.07
N LEU A 107 -11.02 -8.65 -2.03
CA LEU A 107 -11.45 -7.45 -1.31
C LEU A 107 -12.83 -6.99 -1.78
N ALA A 108 -13.08 -7.01 -3.09
CA ALA A 108 -14.39 -6.64 -3.66
C ALA A 108 -15.54 -7.57 -3.22
N LEU A 109 -15.25 -8.82 -2.84
CA LEU A 109 -16.23 -9.78 -2.34
C LEU A 109 -16.53 -9.63 -0.85
N ILE A 110 -15.68 -8.95 -0.08
CA ILE A 110 -15.82 -8.85 1.39
C ILE A 110 -17.20 -8.30 1.81
N PRO A 111 -17.73 -7.20 1.25
CA PRO A 111 -19.05 -6.69 1.63
C PRO A 111 -20.16 -7.74 1.51
N GLN A 112 -20.08 -8.56 0.47
CA GLN A 112 -21.05 -9.61 0.22
C GLN A 112 -20.84 -10.85 1.10
N LEU A 113 -19.59 -11.24 1.36
CA LEU A 113 -19.26 -12.28 2.34
C LEU A 113 -19.84 -11.90 3.71
N ILE A 114 -19.80 -10.62 4.08
CA ILE A 114 -20.41 -10.11 5.31
C ILE A 114 -21.94 -10.18 5.25
N ALA A 115 -22.54 -9.69 4.16
CA ALA A 115 -23.99 -9.66 3.99
C ALA A 115 -24.63 -11.04 4.01
N THR A 116 -23.97 -12.05 3.43
CA THR A 116 -24.48 -13.43 3.29
C THR A 116 -23.92 -14.41 4.33
N MET A 117 -23.22 -13.90 5.34
CA MET A 117 -22.54 -14.72 6.34
C MET A 117 -23.53 -15.55 7.18
N ASP A 118 -23.32 -16.86 7.19
CA ASP A 118 -24.00 -17.81 8.07
C ASP A 118 -22.94 -18.61 8.85
N LEU A 119 -22.72 -18.25 10.11
CA LEU A 119 -21.80 -18.97 10.98
C LEU A 119 -22.44 -20.19 11.67
N THR A 120 -23.75 -20.38 11.53
CA THR A 120 -24.47 -21.49 12.17
C THR A 120 -24.32 -22.78 11.35
N SER A 121 -24.27 -22.68 10.02
CA SER A 121 -24.03 -23.82 9.13
C SER A 121 -22.54 -24.09 8.88
N ALA A 122 -22.19 -25.37 8.72
CA ALA A 122 -20.83 -25.76 8.36
C ALA A 122 -20.39 -25.19 6.99
N PRO A 123 -21.23 -25.20 5.93
CA PRO A 123 -20.88 -24.57 4.66
C PRO A 123 -20.64 -23.06 4.76
N GLY A 124 -21.44 -22.34 5.54
CA GLY A 124 -21.28 -20.89 5.70
C GLY A 124 -19.99 -20.53 6.44
N ARG A 125 -19.63 -21.26 7.51
CA ARG A 125 -18.30 -21.12 8.16
C ARG A 125 -17.17 -21.43 7.20
N GLN A 126 -17.30 -22.51 6.41
CA GLN A 126 -16.28 -22.91 5.44
C GLN A 126 -16.02 -21.80 4.40
N ARG A 127 -17.07 -21.11 3.91
CA ARG A 127 -16.92 -19.99 2.97
C ARG A 127 -16.03 -18.87 3.53
N ILE A 128 -16.19 -18.52 4.81
CA ILE A 128 -15.34 -17.51 5.46
C ILE A 128 -13.91 -18.04 5.66
N LEU A 129 -13.76 -19.29 6.10
CA LEU A 129 -12.45 -19.91 6.29
C LEU A 129 -11.65 -20.03 4.99
N GLU A 130 -12.30 -20.24 3.85
CA GLU A 130 -11.66 -20.24 2.53
C GLU A 130 -11.13 -18.85 2.14
N ALA A 131 -11.90 -17.79 2.40
CA ALA A 131 -11.44 -16.42 2.21
C ALA A 131 -10.23 -16.11 3.12
N VAL A 132 -10.26 -16.58 4.37
CA VAL A 132 -9.12 -16.45 5.30
C VAL A 132 -7.91 -17.26 4.84
N ASP A 133 -8.10 -18.47 4.30
CA ASP A 133 -7.01 -19.26 3.71
C ASP A 133 -6.35 -18.53 2.55
N PHE A 134 -7.13 -17.89 1.67
CA PHE A 134 -6.59 -17.02 0.62
C PHE A 134 -5.72 -15.90 1.22
N ILE A 135 -6.23 -15.18 2.21
CA ILE A 135 -5.50 -14.05 2.81
C ILE A 135 -4.15 -14.53 3.39
N ARG A 136 -4.17 -15.60 4.18
CA ARG A 136 -2.96 -16.11 4.85
C ARG A 136 -1.94 -16.68 3.88
N SER A 137 -2.41 -17.38 2.85
CA SER A 137 -1.54 -18.16 1.98
C SER A 137 -1.11 -17.38 0.75
N TYR A 138 -2.02 -16.63 0.12
CA TYR A 138 -1.74 -15.85 -1.09
C TYR A 138 -1.32 -14.42 -0.79
N ALA A 139 -2.12 -13.66 -0.04
CA ALA A 139 -1.78 -12.26 0.22
C ALA A 139 -0.55 -12.15 1.14
N ASP A 140 -0.50 -12.91 2.23
CA ASP A 140 0.60 -12.82 3.20
C ASP A 140 1.81 -13.69 2.82
N ARG A 141 1.69 -15.01 2.90
CA ARG A 141 2.84 -15.93 2.73
C ARG A 141 3.40 -16.04 1.32
N TYR A 142 2.68 -15.55 0.31
CA TYR A 142 3.14 -15.54 -1.07
C TYR A 142 3.52 -14.13 -1.50
N HIS A 143 2.60 -13.17 -1.39
CA HIS A 143 2.82 -11.81 -1.86
C HIS A 143 3.63 -10.95 -0.85
N HIS A 144 3.12 -10.65 0.35
CA HIS A 144 3.86 -9.84 1.34
C HIS A 144 5.21 -10.48 1.73
N ALA A 145 5.34 -11.80 1.72
CA ALA A 145 6.61 -12.47 1.94
C ALA A 145 7.69 -12.05 0.91
N LYS A 146 7.33 -11.90 -0.37
CA LYS A 146 8.28 -11.35 -1.38
C LYS A 146 8.66 -9.92 -1.07
N GLU A 147 7.74 -9.14 -0.52
CA GLU A 147 8.04 -7.76 -0.16
C GLU A 147 8.96 -7.71 1.06
N GLU A 148 8.55 -8.34 2.17
CA GLU A 148 9.25 -8.25 3.45
C GLU A 148 10.57 -9.00 3.47
N ASP A 149 10.61 -10.21 2.87
CA ASP A 149 11.75 -11.13 2.97
C ASP A 149 12.73 -11.00 1.80
N ILE A 150 12.35 -10.30 0.72
CA ILE A 150 13.20 -10.16 -0.46
C ILE A 150 13.33 -8.68 -0.83
N LEU A 151 12.25 -8.01 -1.24
CA LEU A 151 12.33 -6.67 -1.80
C LEU A 151 12.82 -5.61 -0.79
N PHE A 152 12.22 -5.57 0.39
CA PHE A 152 12.52 -4.55 1.41
C PHE A 152 13.96 -4.66 1.92
N LYS A 153 14.61 -5.84 1.79
CA LYS A 153 16.02 -6.04 2.15
C LYS A 153 17.00 -5.30 1.23
N TYR A 154 16.54 -4.78 0.09
CA TYR A 154 17.35 -3.94 -0.81
C TYR A 154 17.41 -2.47 -0.35
N PHE A 155 16.68 -2.10 0.70
CA PHE A 155 16.53 -0.73 1.17
C PHE A 155 16.87 -0.61 2.66
N ASP A 156 17.12 0.61 3.15
CA ASP A 156 17.33 0.84 4.58
C ASP A 156 16.04 0.56 5.37
N GLU A 157 16.08 -0.40 6.27
CA GLU A 157 14.97 -0.78 7.15
C GLU A 157 14.46 0.38 8.02
N LYS A 158 15.28 1.41 8.23
CA LYS A 158 14.89 2.61 8.99
C LYS A 158 14.04 3.58 8.17
N THR A 159 13.85 3.35 6.87
CA THR A 159 13.00 4.17 6.02
C THR A 159 11.56 4.13 6.53
N ASP A 160 10.98 5.29 6.85
CA ASP A 160 9.69 5.37 7.54
C ASP A 160 8.54 4.74 6.74
N ILE A 161 8.58 4.84 5.40
CA ILE A 161 7.57 4.19 4.55
C ILE A 161 7.57 2.66 4.73
N LEU A 162 8.74 2.02 4.87
CA LEU A 162 8.82 0.57 5.09
C LEU A 162 8.29 0.17 6.46
N LYS A 163 8.51 1.00 7.49
CA LYS A 163 7.92 0.79 8.81
C LYS A 163 6.40 0.85 8.75
N VAL A 164 5.85 1.80 7.99
CA VAL A 164 4.40 1.90 7.76
C VAL A 164 3.88 0.65 7.05
N MET A 165 4.52 0.20 5.97
CA MET A 165 4.10 -1.02 5.25
C MET A 165 4.12 -2.26 6.14
N ARG A 166 5.18 -2.46 6.93
CA ARG A 166 5.27 -3.57 7.89
C ARG A 166 4.21 -3.49 9.00
N THR A 167 3.88 -2.28 9.44
CA THR A 167 2.82 -2.06 10.45
C THR A 167 1.46 -2.42 9.88
N ASP A 168 1.19 -2.08 8.62
CA ASP A 168 -0.03 -2.50 7.92
C ASP A 168 -0.09 -4.02 7.80
N HIS A 169 1.00 -4.68 7.37
CA HIS A 169 1.05 -6.15 7.28
C HIS A 169 0.76 -6.81 8.62
N GLU A 170 1.37 -6.34 9.71
CA GLU A 170 1.12 -6.88 11.05
C GLU A 170 -0.33 -6.63 11.51
N SER A 171 -0.89 -5.46 11.21
CA SER A 171 -2.29 -5.14 11.51
C SER A 171 -3.25 -6.05 10.74
N ALA A 172 -2.97 -6.29 9.44
CA ALA A 172 -3.71 -7.23 8.61
C ALA A 172 -3.67 -8.66 9.18
N ARG A 173 -2.49 -9.14 9.60
CA ARG A 173 -2.35 -10.43 10.31
C ARG A 173 -3.10 -10.45 11.64
N GLY A 174 -3.17 -9.32 12.34
CA GLY A 174 -3.99 -9.12 13.54
C GLY A 174 -5.47 -9.38 13.28
N HIS A 175 -6.04 -8.72 12.27
CA HIS A 175 -7.45 -8.90 11.88
C HIS A 175 -7.74 -10.35 11.49
N VAL A 176 -6.85 -11.00 10.74
CA VAL A 176 -7.02 -12.41 10.35
C VAL A 176 -7.06 -13.35 11.57
N ARG A 177 -6.19 -13.14 12.56
CA ARG A 177 -6.22 -13.92 13.82
C ARG A 177 -7.54 -13.74 14.54
N ALA A 178 -8.05 -12.52 14.62
CA ALA A 178 -9.31 -12.23 15.28
C ALA A 178 -10.52 -12.82 14.53
N ILE A 179 -10.53 -12.80 13.20
CA ILE A 179 -11.54 -13.46 12.37
C ILE A 179 -11.61 -14.96 12.69
N LEU A 180 -10.47 -15.65 12.76
CA LEU A 180 -10.43 -17.10 13.05
C LEU A 180 -11.08 -17.41 14.40
N VAL A 181 -10.74 -16.66 15.44
CA VAL A 181 -11.33 -16.82 16.78
C VAL A 181 -12.84 -16.54 16.75
N ALA A 182 -13.27 -15.49 16.06
CA ALA A 182 -14.68 -15.12 15.96
C ALA A 182 -15.50 -16.16 15.17
N VAL A 183 -14.93 -16.77 14.12
CA VAL A 183 -15.58 -17.87 13.38
C VAL A 183 -15.76 -19.10 14.28
N GLU A 184 -14.76 -19.46 15.09
CA GLU A 184 -14.86 -20.57 16.04
C GLU A 184 -15.97 -20.34 17.08
N ARG A 185 -16.10 -19.10 17.56
CA ARG A 185 -17.12 -18.68 18.53
C ARG A 185 -18.47 -18.36 17.90
N GLN A 186 -18.57 -18.40 16.57
CA GLN A 186 -19.75 -17.99 15.80
C GLN A 186 -20.21 -16.55 16.07
N GLU A 187 -19.26 -15.65 16.38
CA GLU A 187 -19.49 -14.23 16.67
C GLU A 187 -19.57 -13.44 15.34
N ARG A 188 -20.74 -13.45 14.70
CA ARG A 188 -20.95 -12.84 13.37
C ARG A 188 -20.48 -11.39 13.29
N ASP A 189 -20.81 -10.58 14.29
CA ASP A 189 -20.49 -9.15 14.28
C ASP A 189 -18.97 -8.91 14.35
N GLN A 190 -18.24 -9.75 15.11
CA GLN A 190 -16.78 -9.67 15.19
C GLN A 190 -16.10 -10.12 13.88
N VAL A 191 -16.64 -11.16 13.23
CA VAL A 191 -16.15 -11.56 11.90
C VAL A 191 -16.36 -10.43 10.89
N ALA A 192 -17.54 -9.79 10.92
CA ALA A 192 -17.87 -8.69 10.02
C ALA A 192 -16.98 -7.46 10.27
N GLU A 193 -16.78 -7.07 11.53
CA GLU A 193 -15.92 -5.95 11.93
C GLU A 193 -14.49 -6.14 11.39
N HIS A 194 -13.89 -7.30 11.66
CA HIS A 194 -12.50 -7.54 11.26
C HIS A 194 -12.33 -7.77 9.76
N LEU A 195 -13.32 -8.34 9.07
CA LEU A 195 -13.30 -8.41 7.60
C LEU A 195 -13.37 -7.01 6.99
N ASN A 196 -14.22 -6.13 7.52
CA ASN A 196 -14.30 -4.74 7.02
C ASN A 196 -13.03 -3.95 7.32
N ALA A 197 -12.46 -4.09 8.52
CA ALA A 197 -11.19 -3.45 8.88
C ALA A 197 -10.03 -3.93 7.98
N TYR A 198 -9.96 -5.23 7.70
CA TYR A 198 -9.00 -5.80 6.74
C TYR A 198 -9.22 -5.21 5.34
N TYR A 199 -10.47 -5.13 4.87
CA TYR A 199 -10.83 -4.56 3.58
C TYR A 199 -10.36 -3.11 3.42
N GLU A 200 -10.68 -2.25 4.39
CA GLU A 200 -10.31 -0.84 4.37
C GLU A 200 -8.79 -0.64 4.41
N LEU A 201 -8.11 -1.39 5.28
CA LEU A 201 -6.65 -1.36 5.40
C LEU A 201 -5.99 -1.74 4.08
N LEU A 202 -6.34 -2.91 3.51
CA LEU A 202 -5.66 -3.44 2.34
C LEU A 202 -5.92 -2.62 1.07
N GLN A 203 -7.09 -1.98 0.93
CA GLN A 203 -7.31 -1.08 -0.19
C GLN A 203 -6.36 0.12 -0.18
N GLN A 204 -6.17 0.75 0.99
CA GLN A 204 -5.24 1.86 1.12
C GLN A 204 -3.78 1.42 1.01
N HIS A 205 -3.49 0.23 1.55
CA HIS A 205 -2.19 -0.40 1.48
C HIS A 205 -1.74 -0.63 0.03
N ILE A 206 -2.53 -1.35 -0.75
CA ILE A 206 -2.21 -1.67 -2.15
C ILE A 206 -2.14 -0.40 -3.01
N LYS A 207 -2.97 0.60 -2.71
CA LYS A 207 -2.87 1.90 -3.39
C LYS A 207 -1.53 2.57 -3.13
N LYS A 208 -1.04 2.57 -1.89
CA LYS A 208 0.30 3.09 -1.56
C LYS A 208 1.39 2.31 -2.28
N GLU A 209 1.21 1.01 -2.48
CA GLU A 209 2.19 0.20 -3.19
C GLU A 209 2.27 0.55 -4.67
N ASP A 210 1.15 0.40 -5.35
CA ASP A 210 1.04 0.56 -6.80
C ASP A 210 1.41 1.99 -7.25
N GLU A 211 0.93 3.01 -6.53
CA GLU A 211 1.05 4.41 -6.95
C GLU A 211 2.32 5.09 -6.43
N ILE A 212 2.87 4.63 -5.32
CA ILE A 212 3.90 5.35 -4.56
C ILE A 212 5.14 4.47 -4.33
N LEU A 213 5.00 3.35 -3.62
CA LEU A 213 6.13 2.58 -3.12
C LEU A 213 6.90 1.92 -4.25
N TYR A 214 6.21 1.17 -5.13
CA TYR A 214 6.88 0.45 -6.21
C TYR A 214 7.56 1.40 -7.19
N PRO A 215 6.93 2.49 -7.68
CA PRO A 215 7.64 3.46 -8.51
C PRO A 215 8.85 4.08 -7.81
N TRP A 216 8.76 4.37 -6.51
CA TRP A 216 9.87 4.94 -5.73
C TRP A 216 11.02 3.94 -5.54
N MET A 217 10.72 2.68 -5.24
CA MET A 217 11.71 1.59 -5.12
C MET A 217 12.38 1.31 -6.46
N ASP A 218 11.60 1.19 -7.53
CA ASP A 218 12.07 0.82 -8.85
C ASP A 218 13.13 1.79 -9.40
N ARG A 219 12.96 3.09 -9.14
CA ARG A 219 13.90 4.14 -9.55
C ARG A 219 15.26 4.06 -8.84
N GLN A 220 15.32 3.43 -7.68
CA GLN A 220 16.53 3.32 -6.87
C GLN A 220 17.33 2.05 -7.14
N LEU A 221 16.71 1.04 -7.77
CA LEU A 221 17.38 -0.21 -8.11
C LEU A 221 18.24 -0.04 -9.37
N SER A 222 19.41 -0.68 -9.37
CA SER A 222 20.22 -0.90 -10.57
C SER A 222 19.68 -2.06 -11.40
N ASP A 223 19.99 -2.11 -12.69
CA ASP A 223 19.58 -3.20 -13.58
C ASP A 223 20.04 -4.58 -13.07
N SER A 224 21.21 -4.65 -12.41
CA SER A 224 21.70 -5.87 -11.77
C SER A 224 20.82 -6.29 -10.59
N GLN A 225 20.44 -5.33 -9.71
CA GLN A 225 19.54 -5.61 -8.59
C GLN A 225 18.14 -6.02 -9.08
N VAL A 226 17.63 -5.38 -10.15
CA VAL A 226 16.37 -5.77 -10.78
C VAL A 226 16.41 -7.22 -11.27
N GLY A 227 17.50 -7.63 -11.93
CA GLY A 227 17.69 -9.01 -12.37
C GLY A 227 17.77 -10.01 -11.21
N GLN A 228 18.48 -9.65 -10.14
CA GLN A 228 18.59 -10.48 -8.93
C GLN A 228 17.25 -10.62 -8.20
N LEU A 229 16.48 -9.53 -8.06
CA LEU A 229 15.15 -9.53 -7.47
C LEU A 229 14.21 -10.42 -8.27
N PHE A 230 14.20 -10.27 -9.59
CA PHE A 230 13.36 -11.09 -10.46
C PHE A 230 13.69 -12.58 -10.34
N ALA A 231 14.96 -12.95 -10.25
CA ALA A 231 15.38 -14.34 -10.03
C ALA A 231 14.90 -14.88 -8.67
N GLN A 232 15.05 -14.08 -7.60
CA GLN A 232 14.60 -14.47 -6.25
C GLN A 232 13.08 -14.63 -6.15
N PHE A 233 12.31 -13.73 -6.77
CA PHE A 233 10.85 -13.86 -6.84
C PHE A 233 10.43 -15.11 -7.59
N ASN A 234 11.06 -15.41 -8.72
CA ASN A 234 10.78 -16.64 -9.46
C ASN A 234 11.11 -17.90 -8.64
N GLU A 235 12.17 -17.88 -7.82
CA GLU A 235 12.49 -18.99 -6.93
C GLU A 235 11.47 -19.12 -5.80
N ALA A 236 11.09 -18.02 -5.15
CA ALA A 236 10.01 -18.01 -4.15
C ALA A 236 8.69 -18.55 -4.72
N ASN A 237 8.38 -18.20 -5.98
CA ASN A 237 7.19 -18.70 -6.67
C ASN A 237 7.22 -20.21 -6.90
N LYS A 238 8.38 -20.84 -7.13
CA LYS A 238 8.47 -22.31 -7.28
C LYS A 238 8.09 -23.04 -6.00
N ALA A 239 8.53 -22.53 -4.85
CA ALA A 239 8.20 -23.10 -3.54
C ALA A 239 6.69 -23.11 -3.25
N LEU A 240 5.94 -22.20 -3.88
CA LEU A 240 4.48 -22.04 -3.73
C LEU A 240 3.74 -22.18 -5.08
N SER A 241 4.29 -22.99 -5.99
CA SER A 241 3.91 -23.02 -7.42
C SER A 241 2.43 -23.24 -7.74
N GLN A 242 1.67 -23.88 -6.86
CA GLN A 242 0.24 -24.14 -7.06
C GLN A 242 -0.68 -23.06 -6.47
N ALA A 243 -0.14 -22.14 -5.67
CA ALA A 243 -0.94 -21.15 -4.96
C ALA A 243 -1.73 -20.24 -5.92
N PRO A 244 -1.15 -19.64 -6.98
CA PRO A 244 -1.90 -18.74 -7.85
C PRO A 244 -3.10 -19.40 -8.54
N GLN A 245 -2.93 -20.60 -9.11
CA GLN A 245 -4.01 -21.30 -9.81
C GLN A 245 -5.09 -21.79 -8.84
N LYS A 246 -4.69 -22.34 -7.68
CA LYS A 246 -5.62 -22.74 -6.61
C LYS A 246 -6.50 -21.56 -6.20
N TYR A 247 -5.88 -20.42 -5.93
CA TYR A 247 -6.58 -19.25 -5.40
C TYR A 247 -7.36 -18.49 -6.48
N GLN A 248 -6.92 -18.50 -7.73
CA GLN A 248 -7.73 -18.01 -8.84
C GLN A 248 -9.03 -18.82 -8.98
N ALA A 249 -8.96 -20.15 -8.91
CA ALA A 249 -10.15 -21.01 -8.95
C ALA A 249 -11.08 -20.76 -7.74
N LEU A 250 -10.51 -20.56 -6.55
CA LEU A 250 -11.28 -20.16 -5.36
C LEU A 250 -12.03 -18.84 -5.60
N ILE A 251 -11.36 -17.80 -6.08
CA ILE A 251 -11.96 -16.48 -6.30
C ILE A 251 -13.10 -16.58 -7.32
N ILE A 252 -12.89 -17.27 -8.44
CA ILE A 252 -13.93 -17.49 -9.46
C ILE A 252 -15.16 -18.17 -8.84
N ARG A 253 -14.96 -19.21 -8.02
CA ARG A 253 -16.07 -19.88 -7.34
C ARG A 253 -16.81 -18.95 -6.36
N LEU A 254 -16.08 -18.14 -5.61
CA LEU A 254 -16.69 -17.20 -4.67
C LEU A 254 -17.49 -16.10 -5.39
N GLU A 255 -17.02 -15.63 -6.55
CA GLU A 255 -17.71 -14.67 -7.44
C GLU A 255 -18.98 -15.27 -8.07
N GLN A 256 -19.01 -16.57 -8.35
CA GLN A 256 -20.19 -17.23 -8.90
C GLN A 256 -21.26 -17.53 -7.84
N ALA A 257 -20.85 -17.63 -6.57
CA ALA A 257 -21.72 -17.82 -5.42
C ALA A 257 -22.18 -16.50 -4.78
N ALA A 258 -21.87 -15.40 -5.45
CA ALA A 258 -22.18 -14.03 -5.08
C ALA A 258 -23.37 -13.54 -5.93
#